data_AF-A0A3A2ZT35-F1
#
_entry.id   AF-A0A3A2ZT35-F1
#
_cell.length_a   1.000
_cell.length_b   1.000
_cell.length_c   1.000
_cell.angle_alpha   90.00
_cell.angle_beta   90.00
_cell.angle_gamma   90.00
#
_symmetry.space_group_name_H-M   'P 1'
#
loop_
_entity.id
_entity.type
_entity.pdbx_description
1 polymer ?
#
loop_
_entity_poly.entity_id
_entity_poly.type
_entity_poly.pdbx_seq_one_letter_code
_entity_poly.pdbx_strand_id
1 'polypeptide(L)'
;MRQNVERGKEMYSPALLTLLQNRLEQCQLSLEKLQKGLAVLAPDLAPTHETLVSILRSTSAVNTRSKFSASEVNGLREQLKKIESSMKGGNFVGPDGTPLAGQDDLKSLMERCWRWTEIVLEREGKIDERFQDQYDRLVEIRNQLDRLSVTQAWSLRETDLFGYQRKLDRIDEARVEGNFVDPTGQPADLHAQRTLLYLIRRSYAYIYALLISSEPVSEALLPVYNQLQTLRRCLVEVRESGGVSNSRELYPYSMKLNSIDNMRVDGKFYVGSDIPEGQGSVNALLAECYDIVWELRASVADREDKDSS
;
A
#
# COMPACT_ATOMS: atom_id res chain seq x y z
N MET A 1 -16.57 4.53 -7.11
CA MET A 1 -16.89 5.51 -6.04
C MET A 1 -18.17 6.30 -6.29
N ARG A 2 -18.36 7.06 -7.39
CA ARG A 2 -19.64 7.78 -7.66
C ARG A 2 -20.87 6.86 -7.67
N GLN A 3 -20.76 5.70 -8.33
CA GLN A 3 -21.80 4.66 -8.30
C GLN A 3 -22.10 4.13 -6.88
N ASN A 4 -21.10 4.09 -5.99
CA ASN A 4 -21.30 3.65 -4.61
C ASN A 4 -22.06 4.71 -3.79
N VAL A 5 -21.75 5.99 -4.00
CA VAL A 5 -22.50 7.10 -3.36
C VAL A 5 -23.95 7.12 -3.83
N GLU A 6 -24.20 6.88 -5.12
CA GLU A 6 -25.56 6.76 -5.66
C GLU A 6 -26.33 5.60 -5.05
N ARG A 7 -25.72 4.40 -4.95
CA ARG A 7 -26.33 3.24 -4.27
C ARG A 7 -26.60 3.49 -2.79
N GLY A 8 -25.78 4.32 -2.14
CA GLY A 8 -25.92 4.65 -0.72
C GLY A 8 -27.05 5.62 -0.39
N LYS A 9 -27.72 6.22 -1.37
CA LYS A 9 -28.78 7.22 -1.16
C LYS A 9 -29.96 6.72 -0.34
N GLU A 10 -30.29 5.44 -0.47
CA GLU A 10 -31.41 4.83 0.23
C GLU A 10 -31.02 4.32 1.64
N MET A 11 -29.72 4.16 1.91
CA MET A 11 -29.21 3.51 3.13
C MET A 11 -28.57 4.47 4.13
N TYR A 12 -28.03 5.60 3.68
CA TYR A 12 -27.23 6.50 4.51
C TYR A 12 -27.84 7.89 4.60
N SER A 13 -27.48 8.62 5.66
CA SER A 13 -28.01 9.97 5.88
C SER A 13 -27.61 10.92 4.75
N PRO A 14 -28.50 11.86 4.35
CA PRO A 14 -28.18 12.84 3.31
C PRO A 14 -26.91 13.66 3.63
N ALA A 15 -26.71 14.01 4.90
CA ALA A 15 -25.53 14.76 5.35
C ALA A 15 -24.21 14.02 5.07
N LEU A 16 -24.17 12.70 5.32
CA LEU A 16 -22.98 11.88 5.03
C LEU A 16 -22.72 11.83 3.51
N LEU A 17 -23.77 11.66 2.71
CA LEU A 17 -23.64 11.57 1.26
C LEU A 17 -23.16 12.90 0.65
N THR A 18 -23.67 14.03 1.14
CA THR A 18 -23.19 15.37 0.76
C THR A 18 -21.71 15.55 1.11
N LEU A 19 -21.29 15.13 2.31
CA LEU A 19 -19.87 15.19 2.70
C LEU A 19 -18.98 14.37 1.75
N LEU A 20 -19.40 13.15 1.41
CA LEU A 20 -18.67 12.29 0.48
C LEU A 20 -18.61 12.85 -0.95
N GLN A 21 -19.72 13.42 -1.44
CA GLN A 21 -19.77 14.09 -2.75
C GLN A 21 -18.79 15.27 -2.82
N ASN A 22 -18.83 16.15 -1.83
CA ASN A 22 -17.93 17.30 -1.78
C ASN A 22 -16.46 16.87 -1.76
N ARG A 23 -16.11 15.82 -0.99
CA ARG A 23 -14.75 15.27 -0.97
C ARG A 23 -14.34 14.69 -2.33
N LEU A 24 -15.22 13.94 -2.99
CA LEU A 24 -14.96 13.38 -4.31
C LEU A 24 -14.71 14.46 -5.36
N GLU A 25 -15.49 15.53 -5.32
CA GLU A 25 -15.32 16.66 -6.22
C GLU A 25 -13.96 17.33 -6.01
N GLN A 26 -13.55 17.57 -4.75
CA GLN A 26 -12.23 18.13 -4.45
C GLN A 26 -11.09 17.22 -4.93
N CYS A 27 -11.21 15.91 -4.77
CA CYS A 27 -10.26 14.95 -5.32
C CYS A 27 -10.19 15.01 -6.85
N GLN A 28 -11.33 15.16 -7.53
CA GLN A 28 -11.40 15.26 -9.00
C GLN A 28 -10.79 16.56 -9.50
N LEU A 29 -11.11 17.70 -8.88
CA LEU A 29 -10.49 18.99 -9.23
C LEU A 29 -8.97 18.94 -9.06
N SER A 30 -8.49 18.32 -7.98
CA SER A 30 -7.06 18.15 -7.74
C SER A 30 -6.40 17.25 -8.79
N LEU A 31 -7.07 16.14 -9.14
CA LEU A 31 -6.59 15.21 -10.17
C LEU A 31 -6.52 15.89 -11.54
N GLU A 32 -7.57 16.61 -11.95
CA GLU A 32 -7.61 17.34 -13.21
C GLU A 32 -6.49 18.39 -13.29
N LYS A 33 -6.22 19.10 -12.20
CA LYS A 33 -5.10 20.06 -12.14
C LYS A 33 -3.76 19.38 -12.38
N LEU A 34 -3.52 18.22 -11.76
CA LEU A 34 -2.29 17.45 -11.95
C LEU A 34 -2.18 16.88 -13.37
N GLN A 35 -3.28 16.35 -13.91
CA GLN A 35 -3.33 15.82 -15.28
C GLN A 35 -3.07 16.91 -16.33
N LYS A 36 -3.66 18.11 -16.16
CA LYS A 36 -3.42 19.26 -17.04
C LYS A 36 -1.95 19.68 -17.04
N GLY A 37 -1.30 19.65 -15.88
CA GLY A 37 0.15 19.92 -15.78
C GLY A 37 0.99 18.91 -16.57
N LEU A 38 0.62 17.63 -16.52
CA LEU A 38 1.33 16.57 -17.24
C LEU A 38 1.01 16.53 -18.74
N ALA A 39 -0.16 17.02 -19.17
CA ALA A 39 -0.60 16.99 -20.57
C ALA A 39 0.27 17.84 -21.52
N VAL A 40 1.10 18.74 -20.98
CA VAL A 40 2.06 19.55 -21.75
C VAL A 40 3.25 18.71 -22.23
N LEU A 41 3.53 17.59 -21.55
CA LEU A 41 4.67 16.74 -21.83
C LEU A 41 4.43 15.91 -23.11
N ALA A 42 5.37 15.98 -24.06
CA ALA A 42 5.34 15.12 -25.23
C ALA A 42 5.33 13.63 -24.82
N PRO A 43 4.55 12.75 -25.49
CA PRO A 43 4.47 11.33 -25.14
C PRO A 43 5.84 10.64 -25.08
N ASP A 44 6.75 11.01 -25.97
CA ASP A 44 8.11 10.48 -26.06
C ASP A 44 8.96 10.79 -24.82
N LEU A 45 8.60 11.83 -24.05
CA LEU A 45 9.27 12.20 -22.81
C LEU A 45 8.70 11.50 -21.57
N ALA A 46 7.53 10.86 -21.66
CA ALA A 46 6.89 10.21 -20.52
C ALA A 46 7.79 9.15 -19.84
N PRO A 47 8.49 8.25 -20.59
CA PRO A 47 9.38 7.27 -19.97
C PRO A 47 10.56 7.91 -19.23
N THR A 48 11.12 8.99 -19.78
CA THR A 48 12.20 9.75 -19.12
C THR A 48 11.70 10.44 -17.87
N HIS A 49 10.50 11.03 -17.92
CA HIS A 49 9.85 11.64 -16.76
C HIS A 49 9.63 10.63 -15.64
N GLU A 50 9.06 9.47 -15.94
CA GLU A 50 8.87 8.38 -14.97
C GLU A 50 10.19 7.92 -14.35
N THR A 51 11.25 7.83 -15.17
CA THR A 51 12.59 7.47 -14.69
C THR A 51 13.14 8.53 -13.74
N LEU A 52 13.02 9.83 -14.05
CA LEU A 52 13.46 10.91 -13.16
C LEU A 52 12.66 10.95 -11.84
N VAL A 53 11.35 10.76 -11.90
CA VAL A 53 10.51 10.63 -10.69
C VAL A 53 10.94 9.42 -9.86
N SER A 54 11.23 8.29 -10.50
CA SER A 54 11.73 7.08 -9.84
C SER A 54 13.08 7.33 -9.17
N ILE A 55 14.02 8.03 -9.84
CA ILE A 55 15.31 8.42 -9.27
C ILE A 55 15.11 9.29 -8.03
N LEU A 56 14.28 10.34 -8.08
CA LEU A 56 13.99 11.17 -6.90
C LEU A 56 13.45 10.38 -5.72
N ARG A 57 12.50 9.49 -5.98
CA ARG A 57 11.90 8.63 -4.95
C ARG A 57 12.94 7.67 -4.37
N SER A 58 13.75 7.06 -5.23
CA SER A 58 14.78 6.09 -4.84
C SER A 58 15.90 6.73 -4.03
N THR A 59 16.37 7.91 -4.44
CA THR A 59 17.35 8.70 -3.66
C THR A 59 16.81 9.05 -2.28
N SER A 60 15.53 9.44 -2.19
CA SER A 60 14.87 9.70 -0.90
C SER A 60 14.74 8.43 -0.04
N ALA A 61 14.46 7.29 -0.67
CA ALA A 61 14.42 6.00 0.01
C ALA A 61 15.79 5.65 0.62
N VAL A 62 16.86 5.74 -0.17
CA VAL A 62 18.24 5.48 0.30
C VAL A 62 18.62 6.40 1.46
N ASN A 63 18.24 7.68 1.41
CA ASN A 63 18.48 8.65 2.47
C ASN A 63 17.82 8.29 3.82
N THR A 64 16.78 7.46 3.82
CA THR A 64 16.04 7.07 5.05
C THR A 64 16.29 5.63 5.49
N ARG A 65 17.30 4.97 4.92
CA ARG A 65 17.70 3.62 5.33
C ARG A 65 18.46 3.68 6.64
N SER A 66 18.37 2.60 7.42
CA SER A 66 19.16 2.43 8.64
C SER A 66 20.67 2.40 8.38
N LYS A 67 21.07 1.96 7.18
CA LYS A 67 22.44 2.03 6.67
C LYS A 67 22.43 2.74 5.32
N PHE A 68 23.05 3.92 5.29
CA PHE A 68 23.22 4.68 4.06
C PHE A 68 24.11 3.94 3.06
N SER A 69 23.79 4.05 1.77
CA SER A 69 24.51 3.38 0.69
C SER A 69 24.87 4.39 -0.40
N ALA A 70 26.10 4.93 -0.33
CA ALA A 70 26.61 5.86 -1.34
C ALA A 70 26.70 5.20 -2.73
N SER A 71 26.98 3.91 -2.81
CA SER A 71 27.04 3.16 -4.07
C SER A 71 25.69 3.12 -4.77
N GLU A 72 24.58 2.96 -4.04
CA GLU A 72 23.23 3.03 -4.62
C GLU A 72 22.91 4.42 -5.17
N VAL A 73 23.24 5.49 -4.43
CA VAL A 73 23.04 6.86 -4.93
C VAL A 73 23.88 7.12 -6.17
N ASN A 74 25.13 6.63 -6.21
CA ASN A 74 25.97 6.73 -7.40
C ASN A 74 25.40 5.93 -8.58
N GLY A 75 24.81 4.75 -8.34
CA GLY A 75 24.09 4.00 -9.36
C GLY A 75 22.91 4.79 -9.96
N LEU A 76 22.20 5.57 -9.15
CA LEU A 76 21.15 6.49 -9.63
C LEU A 76 21.74 7.67 -10.42
N ARG A 77 22.89 8.22 -10.01
CA ARG A 77 23.61 9.26 -10.76
C ARG A 77 24.08 8.77 -12.13
N GLU A 78 24.47 7.50 -12.26
CA GLU A 78 24.78 6.92 -13.58
C GLU A 78 23.55 6.85 -14.50
N GLN A 79 22.35 6.63 -13.96
CA GLN A 79 21.11 6.73 -14.75
C GLN A 79 20.86 8.17 -15.21
N LEU A 80 21.11 9.17 -14.35
CA LEU A 80 21.01 10.58 -14.73
C LEU A 80 21.99 10.94 -15.86
N LYS A 81 23.25 10.50 -15.77
CA LYS A 81 24.24 10.70 -16.84
C LYS A 81 23.80 10.09 -18.17
N LYS A 82 23.19 8.90 -18.14
CA LYS A 82 22.64 8.25 -19.35
C LYS A 82 21.55 9.11 -19.97
N ILE A 83 20.63 9.65 -19.16
CA ILE A 83 19.59 10.56 -19.63
C ILE A 83 20.21 11.82 -20.25
N GLU A 84 21.18 12.45 -19.58
CA GLU A 84 21.87 13.63 -20.11
C GLU A 84 22.58 13.35 -21.44
N SER A 85 23.22 12.18 -21.56
CA SER A 85 23.90 11.77 -22.80
C SER A 85 22.95 11.57 -23.98
N SER A 86 21.65 11.35 -23.72
CA SER A 86 20.64 11.24 -24.77
C SER A 86 20.21 12.60 -25.33
N MET A 87 20.48 13.69 -24.61
CA MET A 87 20.12 15.04 -25.02
C MET A 87 21.06 15.54 -26.12
N LYS A 88 20.51 16.29 -27.08
CA LYS A 88 21.29 16.92 -28.16
C LYS A 88 21.31 18.42 -27.97
N GLY A 89 22.50 18.99 -27.80
CA GLY A 89 22.67 20.43 -27.56
C GLY A 89 21.92 20.93 -26.32
N GLY A 90 21.79 20.09 -25.27
CA GLY A 90 21.04 20.43 -24.06
C GLY A 90 19.52 20.34 -24.19
N ASN A 91 18.99 19.78 -25.29
CA ASN A 91 17.56 19.61 -25.51
C ASN A 91 17.19 18.14 -25.67
N PHE A 92 15.98 17.80 -25.22
CA PHE A 92 15.36 16.54 -25.63
C PHE A 92 14.70 16.76 -26.99
N VAL A 93 15.11 15.98 -27.98
CA VAL A 93 14.70 16.20 -29.37
C VAL A 93 13.97 14.98 -29.94
N GLY A 94 12.99 15.22 -30.80
CA GLY A 94 12.26 14.19 -31.53
C GLY A 94 13.08 13.58 -32.69
N PRO A 95 12.48 12.64 -33.44
CA PRO A 95 13.12 11.99 -34.58
C PRO A 95 13.59 12.96 -35.68
N ASP A 96 12.90 14.10 -35.81
CA ASP A 96 13.20 15.18 -36.75
C ASP A 96 14.25 16.18 -36.23
N GLY A 97 14.77 15.96 -35.02
CA GLY A 97 15.72 16.87 -34.36
C GLY A 97 15.08 18.10 -33.73
N THR A 98 13.75 18.22 -33.72
CA THR A 98 13.07 19.35 -33.09
C THR A 98 12.97 19.16 -31.58
N PRO A 99 13.10 20.23 -30.78
CA PRO A 99 12.95 20.14 -29.33
C PRO A 99 11.53 19.74 -28.92
N LEU A 100 11.39 18.74 -28.05
CA LEU A 100 10.10 18.18 -27.63
C LEU A 100 9.33 19.12 -26.68
N ALA A 101 8.00 19.11 -26.76
CA ALA A 101 7.12 19.89 -25.90
C ALA A 101 7.20 19.44 -24.43
N GLY A 102 7.18 20.40 -23.49
CA GLY A 102 7.28 20.13 -22.05
C GLY A 102 8.68 19.75 -21.56
N GLN A 103 9.71 19.84 -22.41
CA GLN A 103 11.07 19.45 -22.02
C GLN A 103 11.68 20.29 -20.90
N ASP A 104 11.24 21.54 -20.71
CA ASP A 104 11.83 22.43 -19.70
C ASP A 104 11.45 21.99 -18.28
N ASP A 105 10.21 21.50 -18.10
CA ASP A 105 9.78 20.86 -16.85
C ASP A 105 10.60 19.60 -16.56
N LEU A 106 10.94 18.84 -17.61
CA LEU A 106 11.77 17.65 -17.51
C LEU A 106 13.22 17.98 -17.14
N LYS A 107 13.80 19.02 -17.72
CA LYS A 107 15.13 19.54 -17.36
C LYS A 107 15.16 20.02 -15.92
N SER A 108 14.16 20.79 -15.49
CA SER A 108 14.02 21.23 -14.09
C SER A 108 13.90 20.03 -13.14
N LEU A 109 13.15 19.00 -13.51
CA LEU A 109 13.08 17.75 -12.74
C LEU A 109 14.44 17.06 -12.66
N MET A 110 15.19 16.99 -13.75
CA MET A 110 16.54 16.41 -13.80
C MET A 110 17.54 17.18 -12.93
N GLU A 111 17.53 18.52 -12.97
CA GLU A 111 18.33 19.37 -12.07
C GLU A 111 17.99 19.09 -10.60
N ARG A 112 16.69 18.95 -10.28
CA ARG A 112 16.24 18.57 -8.94
C ARG A 112 16.71 17.17 -8.54
N CYS A 113 16.83 16.23 -9.48
CA CYS A 113 17.42 14.91 -9.23
C CYS A 113 18.89 15.05 -8.84
N TRP A 114 19.68 15.75 -9.67
CA TRP A 114 21.11 15.97 -9.42
C TRP A 114 21.34 16.63 -8.06
N ARG A 115 20.69 17.77 -7.82
CA ARG A 115 20.82 18.51 -6.57
C ARG A 115 20.44 17.64 -5.37
N TRP A 116 19.41 16.81 -5.50
CA TRP A 116 19.02 15.92 -4.42
C TRP A 116 20.03 14.80 -4.16
N THR A 117 20.60 14.20 -5.21
CA THR A 117 21.65 13.18 -5.04
C THR A 117 22.91 13.74 -4.38
N GLU A 118 23.30 14.98 -4.69
CA GLU A 118 24.43 15.66 -4.05
C GLU A 118 24.20 15.85 -2.56
N ILE A 119 23.05 16.44 -2.19
CA ILE A 119 22.70 16.69 -0.78
C ILE A 119 22.64 15.38 0.00
N VAL A 120 22.07 14.32 -0.58
CA VAL A 120 21.97 13.02 0.09
C VAL A 120 23.34 12.35 0.27
N LEU A 121 24.26 12.49 -0.70
CA LEU A 121 25.64 12.03 -0.55
C LEU A 121 26.40 12.81 0.53
N GLU A 122 26.15 14.11 0.65
CA GLU A 122 26.78 14.96 1.67
C GLU A 122 26.25 14.67 3.08
N ARG A 123 24.93 14.50 3.21
CA ARG A 123 24.26 14.30 4.50
C ARG A 123 24.28 12.85 4.98
N GLU A 124 24.45 11.89 4.07
CA GLU A 124 24.55 10.44 4.37
C GLU A 124 23.39 9.92 5.24
N GLY A 125 22.17 10.43 5.03
CA GLY A 125 20.98 10.07 5.81
C GLY A 125 20.91 10.69 7.22
N LYS A 126 21.87 11.52 7.61
CA LYS A 126 21.83 12.26 8.88
C LYS A 126 20.89 13.45 8.74
N ILE A 127 19.87 13.49 9.57
CA ILE A 127 18.95 14.63 9.63
C ILE A 127 19.46 15.66 10.66
N ASP A 128 19.08 16.92 10.47
CA ASP A 128 19.30 17.97 11.45
C ASP A 128 18.67 17.57 12.79
N GLU A 129 19.43 17.69 13.88
CA GLU A 129 19.04 17.29 15.24
C GLU A 129 17.72 17.94 15.68
N ARG A 130 17.44 19.16 15.20
CA ARG A 130 16.19 19.89 15.49
C ARG A 130 14.93 19.15 15.04
N PHE A 131 15.07 18.25 14.07
CA PHE A 131 13.98 17.47 13.48
C PHE A 131 14.06 15.98 13.81
N GLN A 132 14.99 15.56 14.68
CA GLN A 132 15.24 14.16 14.99
C GLN A 132 14.01 13.44 15.55
N ASP A 133 13.27 14.04 16.49
CA ASP A 133 12.05 13.44 17.06
C ASP A 133 10.98 13.19 15.97
N GLN A 134 10.75 14.19 15.11
CA GLN A 134 9.79 14.07 14.01
C GLN A 134 10.23 13.00 13.01
N TYR A 135 11.52 12.94 12.69
CA TYR A 135 12.11 11.93 11.82
C TYR A 135 11.91 10.52 12.36
N ASP A 136 12.27 10.28 13.61
CA ASP A 136 12.21 8.95 14.23
C ASP A 136 10.77 8.44 14.29
N ARG A 137 9.83 9.32 14.67
CA ARG A 137 8.39 9.00 14.66
C ARG A 137 7.88 8.61 13.27
N LEU A 138 8.30 9.34 12.23
CA LEU A 138 7.90 9.04 10.86
C LEU A 138 8.56 7.77 10.31
N VAL A 139 9.82 7.52 10.66
CA VAL A 139 10.51 6.26 10.33
C VAL A 139 9.82 5.07 11.00
N GLU A 140 9.45 5.19 12.27
CA GLU A 140 8.74 4.17 13.02
C GLU A 140 7.39 3.84 12.35
N ILE A 141 6.56 4.86 12.10
CA ILE A 141 5.26 4.70 11.43
C ILE A 141 5.43 4.01 10.08
N ARG A 142 6.36 4.50 9.25
CA ARG A 142 6.63 3.93 7.93
C ARG A 142 7.05 2.47 8.02
N ASN A 143 7.93 2.12 8.96
CA ASN A 143 8.42 0.74 9.12
C ASN A 143 7.32 -0.19 9.64
N GLN A 144 6.46 0.28 10.54
CA GLN A 144 5.30 -0.49 11.01
C GLN A 144 4.33 -0.77 9.85
N LEU A 145 4.00 0.25 9.05
CA LEU A 145 3.14 0.12 7.88
C LEU A 145 3.74 -0.79 6.79
N ASP A 146 5.05 -0.68 6.54
CA ASP A 146 5.76 -1.56 5.60
C ASP A 146 5.69 -3.02 6.03
N ARG A 147 5.93 -3.32 7.32
CA ARG A 147 5.77 -4.67 7.88
C ARG A 147 4.34 -5.20 7.70
N LEU A 148 3.33 -4.38 7.95
CA LEU A 148 1.93 -4.76 7.77
C LEU A 148 1.64 -5.09 6.30
N SER A 149 2.18 -4.29 5.36
CA SER A 149 1.99 -4.51 3.92
C SER A 149 2.55 -5.85 3.43
N VAL A 150 3.59 -6.38 4.10
CA VAL A 150 4.19 -7.67 3.75
C VAL A 150 3.54 -8.83 4.50
N THR A 151 3.18 -8.66 5.77
CA THR A 151 2.90 -9.79 6.66
C THR A 151 1.42 -10.04 6.96
N GLN A 152 0.54 -9.03 6.90
CA GLN A 152 -0.79 -9.11 7.54
C GLN A 152 -1.89 -8.31 6.83
N ALA A 153 -1.78 -8.04 5.51
CA ALA A 153 -2.78 -7.26 4.78
C ALA A 153 -4.22 -7.82 4.90
N TRP A 154 -4.36 -9.13 5.15
CA TRP A 154 -5.65 -9.85 5.19
C TRP A 154 -6.33 -9.87 6.58
N SER A 155 -5.62 -9.55 7.66
CA SER A 155 -6.17 -9.51 9.03
C SER A 155 -6.29 -8.08 9.58
N LEU A 156 -5.91 -7.09 8.78
CA LEU A 156 -5.83 -5.69 9.17
C LEU A 156 -7.22 -5.07 9.25
N ARG A 157 -7.57 -4.49 10.40
CA ARG A 157 -8.82 -3.73 10.54
C ARG A 157 -8.63 -2.31 10.06
N GLU A 158 -9.68 -1.72 9.50
CA GLU A 158 -9.69 -0.30 9.11
C GLU A 158 -9.39 0.62 10.31
N THR A 159 -9.82 0.25 11.51
CA THR A 159 -9.53 0.97 12.77
C THR A 159 -8.05 0.96 13.14
N ASP A 160 -7.31 -0.10 12.80
CA ASP A 160 -5.87 -0.19 13.05
C ASP A 160 -5.10 0.81 12.15
N LEU A 161 -5.59 1.03 10.92
CA LEU A 161 -5.05 2.04 10.00
C LEU A 161 -5.39 3.48 10.41
N PHE A 162 -6.59 3.69 10.97
CA PHE A 162 -7.03 5.01 11.43
C PHE A 162 -6.09 5.60 12.49
N GLY A 163 -5.53 4.76 13.36
CA GLY A 163 -4.52 5.18 14.34
C GLY A 163 -3.26 5.76 13.68
N TYR A 164 -2.77 5.14 12.62
CA TYR A 164 -1.63 5.66 11.83
C TYR A 164 -1.99 6.93 11.09
N GLN A 165 -3.17 6.96 10.45
CA GLN A 165 -3.64 8.14 9.74
C GLN A 165 -3.70 9.36 10.66
N ARG A 166 -4.30 9.23 11.86
CA ARG A 166 -4.33 10.32 12.85
C ARG A 166 -2.96 10.79 13.31
N LYS A 167 -2.00 9.88 13.45
CA LYS A 167 -0.61 10.24 13.79
C LYS A 167 0.03 11.06 12.66
N LEU A 168 -0.19 10.66 11.41
CA LEU A 168 0.32 11.38 10.24
C LEU A 168 -0.36 12.73 10.06
N ASP A 169 -1.69 12.80 10.20
CA ASP A 169 -2.47 14.03 10.11
C ASP A 169 -1.92 15.09 11.07
N ARG A 170 -1.69 14.71 12.34
CA ARG A 170 -1.12 15.62 13.34
C ARG A 170 0.26 16.16 12.96
N ILE A 171 1.11 15.32 12.35
CA ILE A 171 2.43 15.76 11.89
C ILE A 171 2.28 16.67 10.67
N ASP A 172 1.36 16.37 9.76
CA ASP A 172 1.14 17.12 8.54
C ASP A 172 0.50 18.50 8.80
N GLU A 173 -0.45 18.56 9.74
CA GLU A 173 -1.13 19.77 10.22
C GLU A 173 -0.22 20.70 11.02
N ALA A 174 0.86 20.17 11.63
CA ALA A 174 1.84 20.97 12.36
C ALA A 174 2.77 21.80 11.43
N ARG A 175 2.70 21.59 10.11
CA ARG A 175 3.49 22.36 9.13
C ARG A 175 2.95 23.78 8.99
N VAL A 176 3.86 24.74 8.91
CA VAL A 176 3.53 26.16 8.72
C VAL A 176 3.88 26.56 7.28
N GLU A 177 2.88 27.03 6.53
CA GLU A 177 3.03 27.39 5.10
C GLU A 177 3.66 26.26 4.26
N GLY A 178 3.37 25.01 4.63
CA GLY A 178 3.90 23.82 3.96
C GLY A 178 5.28 23.37 4.44
N ASN A 179 5.94 24.11 5.33
CA ASN A 179 7.26 23.78 5.88
C ASN A 179 7.16 23.09 7.25
N PHE A 180 8.04 22.13 7.49
CA PHE A 180 8.32 21.67 8.85
C PHE A 180 9.07 22.78 9.59
N VAL A 181 8.69 23.00 10.85
CA VAL A 181 9.33 23.99 11.71
C VAL A 181 9.86 23.31 12.96
N ASP A 182 10.98 23.82 13.46
CA ASP A 182 11.57 23.38 14.72
C ASP A 182 10.80 23.98 15.94
N PRO A 183 11.16 23.63 17.19
CA PRO A 183 10.49 24.16 18.38
C PRO A 183 10.54 25.69 18.53
N THR A 184 11.44 26.37 17.82
CA THR A 184 11.56 27.84 17.81
C THR A 184 10.79 28.49 16.65
N GLY A 185 10.14 27.70 15.81
CA GLY A 185 9.39 28.15 14.64
C GLY A 185 10.26 28.34 13.39
N GLN A 186 11.53 27.92 13.40
CA GLN A 186 12.40 28.07 12.22
C GLN A 186 12.16 26.94 11.22
N PRO A 187 12.07 27.25 9.92
CA PRO A 187 11.79 26.25 8.90
C PRO A 187 12.96 25.27 8.72
N ALA A 188 12.61 24.04 8.37
CA ALA A 188 13.54 23.00 7.97
C ALA A 188 14.36 23.43 6.74
N ASP A 189 15.62 23.01 6.70
CA ASP A 189 16.41 23.14 5.49
C ASP A 189 15.87 22.21 4.39
N LEU A 190 16.39 22.35 3.16
CA LEU A 190 15.92 21.56 2.02
C LEU A 190 16.04 20.04 2.26
N HIS A 191 17.07 19.59 3.00
CA HIS A 191 17.28 18.17 3.27
C HIS A 191 16.26 17.62 4.26
N ALA A 192 16.11 18.25 5.43
CA ALA A 192 15.14 17.86 6.44
C ALA A 192 13.72 17.93 5.87
N GLN A 193 13.36 19.03 5.21
CA GLN A 193 12.05 19.22 4.59
C GLN A 193 11.69 18.09 3.62
N ARG A 194 12.59 17.76 2.68
CA ARG A 194 12.33 16.70 1.68
C ARG A 194 12.31 15.31 2.30
N THR A 195 13.16 15.06 3.29
CA THR A 195 13.24 13.78 4.00
C THR A 195 11.97 13.49 4.78
N LEU A 196 11.49 14.44 5.59
CA LEU A 196 10.25 14.30 6.37
C LEU A 196 9.03 14.18 5.45
N LEU A 197 8.96 15.00 4.38
CA LEU A 197 7.90 14.90 3.39
C LEU A 197 7.88 13.54 2.68
N TYR A 198 9.04 12.97 2.36
CA TYR A 198 9.13 11.64 1.77
C TYR A 198 8.54 10.58 2.72
N LEU A 199 8.91 10.61 4.01
CA LEU A 199 8.42 9.64 4.99
C LEU A 199 6.91 9.74 5.21
N ILE A 200 6.36 10.96 5.32
CA ILE A 200 4.89 11.16 5.43
C ILE A 200 4.18 10.60 4.21
N ARG A 201 4.60 11.00 3.00
CA ARG A 201 3.96 10.56 1.76
C ARG A 201 4.05 9.05 1.57
N ARG A 202 5.21 8.46 1.91
CA ARG A 202 5.40 7.01 1.85
C ARG A 202 4.49 6.29 2.84
N SER A 203 4.32 6.82 4.04
CA SER A 203 3.42 6.27 5.05
C SER A 203 1.96 6.34 4.61
N TYR A 204 1.49 7.49 4.09
CA TYR A 204 0.15 7.57 3.49
C TYR A 204 -0.02 6.61 2.32
N ALA A 205 0.99 6.45 1.45
CA ALA A 205 0.92 5.50 0.35
C ALA A 205 0.75 4.05 0.84
N TYR A 206 1.42 3.66 1.93
CA TYR A 206 1.18 2.35 2.55
C TYR A 206 -0.24 2.23 3.10
N ILE A 207 -0.76 3.26 3.79
CA ILE A 207 -2.15 3.25 4.28
C ILE A 207 -3.12 3.06 3.11
N TYR A 208 -2.99 3.81 2.02
CA TYR A 208 -3.85 3.67 0.85
C TYR A 208 -3.73 2.30 0.20
N ALA A 209 -2.52 1.78 0.04
CA ALA A 209 -2.32 0.44 -0.51
C ALA A 209 -2.97 -0.62 0.39
N LEU A 210 -2.81 -0.51 1.71
CA LEU A 210 -3.40 -1.41 2.70
C LEU A 210 -4.92 -1.33 2.71
N LEU A 211 -5.51 -0.14 2.63
CA LEU A 211 -6.98 0.07 2.53
C LEU A 211 -7.56 -0.56 1.26
N ILE A 212 -6.85 -0.46 0.14
CA ILE A 212 -7.29 -1.05 -1.13
C ILE A 212 -7.15 -2.59 -1.09
N SER A 213 -6.10 -3.10 -0.43
CA SER A 213 -5.84 -4.54 -0.33
C SER A 213 -6.65 -5.23 0.75
N SER A 214 -7.06 -4.51 1.80
CA SER A 214 -7.92 -5.04 2.85
C SER A 214 -9.32 -5.17 2.30
N GLU A 215 -9.78 -6.40 2.05
CA GLU A 215 -11.22 -6.62 1.92
C GLU A 215 -11.82 -6.39 3.32
N PRO A 216 -12.71 -5.40 3.50
CA PRO A 216 -13.29 -5.13 4.80
C PRO A 216 -14.25 -6.27 5.15
N VAL A 217 -13.75 -7.30 5.83
CA VAL A 217 -14.60 -8.21 6.59
C VAL A 217 -15.17 -7.39 7.73
N SER A 218 -16.49 -7.16 7.68
CA SER A 218 -17.18 -6.38 8.72
C SER A 218 -16.85 -6.92 10.12
N GLU A 219 -16.88 -6.07 11.14
CA GLU A 219 -16.56 -6.48 12.52
C GLU A 219 -17.38 -7.69 12.98
N ALA A 220 -18.63 -7.78 12.53
CA ALA A 220 -19.53 -8.88 12.87
C ALA A 220 -19.08 -10.23 12.28
N LEU A 221 -18.30 -10.23 11.20
CA LEU A 221 -17.74 -11.44 10.58
C LEU A 221 -16.33 -11.78 11.06
N LEU A 222 -15.63 -10.88 11.76
CA LEU A 222 -14.28 -11.14 12.27
C LEU A 222 -14.16 -12.41 13.12
N PRO A 223 -15.11 -12.74 14.03
CA PRO A 223 -15.04 -13.98 14.80
C PRO A 223 -15.05 -15.22 13.90
N VAL A 224 -15.85 -15.21 12.83
CA VAL A 224 -15.94 -16.32 11.87
C VAL A 224 -14.67 -16.38 11.03
N TYR A 225 -14.21 -15.24 10.51
CA TYR A 225 -13.01 -15.13 9.71
C TYR A 225 -11.76 -15.63 10.44
N ASN A 226 -11.56 -15.22 11.70
CA ASN A 226 -10.43 -15.66 12.52
C ASN A 226 -10.47 -17.17 12.83
N GLN A 227 -11.67 -17.72 13.05
CA GLN A 227 -11.84 -19.16 13.22
C GLN A 227 -11.42 -19.93 11.96
N LEU A 228 -11.85 -19.45 10.78
CA LEU A 228 -11.47 -20.06 9.50
C LEU A 228 -9.97 -19.91 9.19
N GLN A 229 -9.36 -18.76 9.49
CA GLN A 229 -7.90 -18.59 9.30
C GLN A 229 -7.10 -19.56 10.18
N THR A 230 -7.51 -19.71 11.44
CA THR A 230 -6.88 -20.67 12.36
C THR A 230 -7.04 -22.09 11.85
N LEU A 231 -8.25 -22.45 11.41
CA LEU A 231 -8.56 -23.76 10.87
C LEU A 231 -7.76 -24.08 9.61
N ARG A 232 -7.65 -23.11 8.68
CA ARG A 232 -6.81 -23.22 7.48
C ARG A 232 -5.37 -23.52 7.85
N ARG A 233 -4.79 -22.78 8.81
CA ARG A 233 -3.40 -22.99 9.23
C ARG A 233 -3.19 -24.42 9.74
N CYS A 234 -4.07 -24.90 10.60
CA CYS A 234 -4.00 -26.29 11.10
C CYS A 234 -4.15 -27.32 9.95
N LEU A 235 -5.06 -27.09 9.01
CA LEU A 235 -5.26 -27.99 7.86
C LEU A 235 -4.04 -28.04 6.92
N VAL A 236 -3.42 -26.89 6.68
CA VAL A 236 -2.18 -26.80 5.89
C VAL A 236 -1.03 -27.53 6.60
N GLU A 237 -0.86 -27.32 7.91
CA GLU A 237 0.16 -28.03 8.70
C GLU A 237 -0.03 -29.56 8.65
N VAL A 238 -1.28 -30.05 8.72
CA VAL A 238 -1.60 -31.48 8.56
C VAL A 238 -1.19 -31.98 7.17
N ARG A 239 -1.50 -31.22 6.11
CA ARG A 239 -1.12 -31.57 4.74
C ARG A 239 0.39 -31.63 4.55
N GLU A 240 1.12 -30.65 5.08
CA GLU A 240 2.58 -30.57 5.01
C GLU A 240 3.26 -31.67 5.84
N SER A 241 2.63 -32.12 6.92
CA SER A 241 3.13 -33.20 7.79
C SER A 241 2.86 -34.61 7.23
N GLY A 242 2.44 -34.73 5.97
CA GLY A 242 2.20 -36.02 5.30
C GLY A 242 0.74 -36.50 5.32
N GLY A 243 -0.20 -35.64 5.72
CA GLY A 243 -1.63 -35.94 5.78
C GLY A 243 -2.05 -36.70 7.05
N VAL A 244 -3.22 -37.32 7.01
CA VAL A 244 -3.77 -38.10 8.13
C VAL A 244 -3.64 -39.61 7.88
N SER A 245 -3.65 -40.41 8.95
CA SER A 245 -3.54 -41.87 8.82
C SER A 245 -4.86 -42.56 8.47
N ASN A 246 -5.99 -41.94 8.83
CA ASN A 246 -7.33 -42.42 8.51
C ASN A 246 -8.32 -41.26 8.44
N SER A 247 -9.45 -41.46 7.76
CA SER A 247 -10.44 -40.41 7.52
C SER A 247 -11.11 -39.87 8.80
N ARG A 248 -11.06 -40.59 9.93
CA ARG A 248 -11.70 -40.14 11.19
C ARG A 248 -10.93 -39.00 11.85
N GLU A 249 -9.62 -38.91 11.62
CA GLU A 249 -8.79 -37.80 12.12
C GLU A 249 -9.21 -36.44 11.53
N LEU A 250 -9.93 -36.43 10.40
CA LEU A 250 -10.46 -35.21 9.78
C LEU A 250 -11.82 -34.78 10.36
N TYR A 251 -12.44 -35.58 11.23
CA TYR A 251 -13.76 -35.26 11.80
C TYR A 251 -13.80 -33.97 12.61
N PRO A 252 -12.81 -33.66 13.49
CA PRO A 252 -12.82 -32.39 14.22
C PRO A 252 -12.84 -31.17 13.30
N TYR A 253 -12.05 -31.20 12.21
CA TYR A 253 -12.02 -30.14 11.21
C TYR A 253 -13.34 -30.03 10.45
N SER A 254 -13.89 -31.16 10.03
CA SER A 254 -15.17 -31.23 9.30
C SER A 254 -16.34 -30.74 10.16
N MET A 255 -16.36 -31.09 11.45
CA MET A 255 -17.35 -30.61 12.41
C MET A 255 -17.23 -29.10 12.62
N LYS A 256 -16.00 -28.57 12.70
CA LYS A 256 -15.80 -27.13 12.83
C LYS A 256 -16.25 -26.36 11.58
N LEU A 257 -15.95 -26.88 10.39
CA LEU A 257 -16.43 -26.32 9.11
C LEU A 257 -17.95 -26.31 9.04
N ASN A 258 -18.59 -27.44 9.30
CA ASN A 258 -20.06 -27.54 9.31
C ASN A 258 -20.69 -26.60 10.34
N SER A 259 -20.07 -26.44 11.52
CA SER A 259 -20.56 -25.52 12.56
C SER A 259 -20.51 -24.07 12.09
N ILE A 260 -19.47 -23.66 11.36
CA ILE A 260 -19.37 -22.32 10.76
C ILE A 260 -20.36 -22.18 9.61
N ASP A 261 -20.51 -23.24 8.81
CA ASP A 261 -21.40 -23.27 7.66
C ASP A 261 -22.88 -23.07 8.05
N ASN A 262 -23.27 -23.70 9.16
CA ASN A 262 -24.61 -23.58 9.74
C ASN A 262 -24.94 -22.16 10.25
N MET A 263 -23.96 -21.27 10.35
CA MET A 263 -24.21 -19.85 10.65
C MET A 263 -24.75 -19.09 9.43
N ARG A 264 -24.73 -19.70 8.23
CA ARG A 264 -25.21 -19.12 6.98
C ARG A 264 -26.68 -19.48 6.75
N VAL A 265 -27.42 -18.54 6.17
CA VAL A 265 -28.77 -18.72 5.64
C VAL A 265 -28.70 -18.44 4.14
N ASP A 266 -29.11 -19.41 3.31
CA ASP A 266 -29.04 -19.28 1.84
C ASP A 266 -27.62 -18.92 1.32
N GLY A 267 -26.60 -19.56 1.91
CA GLY A 267 -25.19 -19.34 1.57
C GLY A 267 -24.61 -18.00 2.04
N LYS A 268 -25.35 -17.24 2.86
CA LYS A 268 -24.97 -15.92 3.37
C LYS A 268 -25.03 -15.86 4.90
N PHE A 269 -23.98 -15.34 5.53
CA PHE A 269 -24.00 -14.80 6.88
C PHE A 269 -24.88 -13.54 6.94
N TYR A 270 -25.61 -13.39 8.05
CA TYR A 270 -26.46 -12.24 8.33
C TYR A 270 -26.13 -11.62 9.68
N VAL A 271 -26.33 -10.31 9.79
CA VAL A 271 -26.25 -9.56 11.04
C VAL A 271 -27.54 -8.76 11.15
N GLY A 272 -28.46 -9.23 11.99
CA GLY A 272 -29.85 -8.75 11.93
C GLY A 272 -30.48 -9.09 10.57
N SER A 273 -30.95 -8.08 9.84
CA SER A 273 -31.49 -8.23 8.49
C SER A 273 -30.44 -8.08 7.37
N ASP A 274 -29.22 -7.68 7.71
CA ASP A 274 -28.29 -7.14 6.73
C ASP A 274 -27.20 -8.15 6.38
N ILE A 275 -26.73 -8.07 5.13
CA ILE A 275 -25.58 -8.85 4.66
C ILE A 275 -24.30 -8.06 4.98
N PRO A 276 -23.46 -8.54 5.90
CA PRO A 276 -22.20 -7.90 6.24
C PRO A 276 -21.22 -7.81 5.06
N GLU A 277 -20.43 -6.72 5.04
CA GLU A 277 -19.33 -6.54 4.09
C GLU A 277 -18.20 -7.56 4.30
N GLY A 278 -17.49 -7.92 3.21
CA GLY A 278 -16.40 -8.90 3.22
C GLY A 278 -16.84 -10.36 3.38
N GLN A 279 -18.15 -10.63 3.24
CA GLN A 279 -18.68 -11.99 3.19
C GLN A 279 -18.07 -12.85 2.07
N GLY A 280 -17.73 -12.25 0.92
CA GLY A 280 -17.07 -12.97 -0.18
C GLY A 280 -15.77 -13.64 0.27
N SER A 281 -14.96 -12.91 1.03
CA SER A 281 -13.69 -13.38 1.60
C SER A 281 -13.89 -14.52 2.59
N VAL A 282 -14.89 -14.42 3.47
CA VAL A 282 -15.24 -15.47 4.44
C VAL A 282 -15.73 -16.72 3.71
N ASN A 283 -16.57 -16.56 2.69
CA ASN A 283 -17.06 -17.68 1.88
C ASN A 283 -15.94 -18.35 1.08
N ALA A 284 -15.02 -17.57 0.51
CA ALA A 284 -13.85 -18.10 -0.20
C ALA A 284 -12.92 -18.88 0.74
N LEU A 285 -12.66 -18.35 1.93
CA LEU A 285 -11.83 -19.01 2.95
C LEU A 285 -12.50 -20.29 3.49
N LEU A 286 -13.82 -20.28 3.65
CA LEU A 286 -14.60 -21.46 4.02
C LEU A 286 -14.51 -22.55 2.94
N ALA A 287 -14.67 -22.17 1.67
CA ALA A 287 -14.53 -23.07 0.53
C ALA A 287 -13.10 -23.66 0.46
N GLU A 288 -12.07 -22.83 0.59
CA GLU A 288 -10.66 -23.26 0.63
C GLU A 288 -10.43 -24.32 1.72
N CYS A 289 -10.99 -24.13 2.91
CA CYS A 289 -10.86 -25.12 3.98
C CYS A 289 -11.60 -26.44 3.67
N TYR A 290 -12.77 -26.39 3.03
CA TYR A 290 -13.46 -27.59 2.55
C TYR A 290 -12.66 -28.32 1.48
N ASP A 291 -12.05 -27.60 0.55
CA ASP A 291 -11.21 -28.16 -0.51
C ASP A 291 -10.01 -28.89 0.08
N ILE A 292 -9.30 -28.27 1.05
CA ILE A 292 -8.16 -28.93 1.72
C ILE A 292 -8.61 -30.21 2.46
N VAL A 293 -9.76 -30.19 3.15
CA VAL A 293 -10.29 -31.39 3.81
C VAL A 293 -10.64 -32.48 2.80
N TRP A 294 -11.20 -32.11 1.64
CA TRP A 294 -11.54 -33.05 0.58
C TRP A 294 -10.28 -33.67 -0.04
N GLU A 295 -9.26 -32.88 -0.35
CA GLU A 295 -7.94 -33.35 -0.80
C GLU A 295 -7.32 -34.34 0.20
N LEU A 296 -7.32 -34.00 1.49
CA LEU A 296 -6.79 -34.88 2.54
C LEU A 296 -7.56 -36.20 2.62
N ARG A 297 -8.89 -36.18 2.50
CA ARG A 297 -9.71 -37.42 2.47
C ARG A 297 -9.40 -38.28 1.25
N ALA A 298 -9.30 -37.68 0.06
CA ALA A 298 -8.97 -38.40 -1.16
C ALA A 298 -7.59 -39.08 -1.03
N SER A 299 -6.62 -38.40 -0.43
CA SER A 299 -5.29 -38.96 -0.20
C SER A 299 -5.27 -40.18 0.74
N VAL A 300 -6.23 -40.29 1.66
CA VAL A 300 -6.40 -41.47 2.53
C VAL A 300 -6.98 -42.64 1.75
N ALA A 301 -8.05 -42.40 0.97
CA ALA A 301 -8.68 -43.43 0.15
C ALA A 301 -7.67 -44.05 -0.83
N ASP A 302 -6.85 -43.21 -1.50
CA ASP A 302 -5.81 -43.66 -2.41
C ASP A 302 -4.71 -44.51 -1.73
N ARG A 303 -4.47 -44.32 -0.43
CA ARG A 303 -3.52 -45.14 0.35
C ARG A 303 -4.15 -46.47 0.75
N GLU A 304 -5.39 -46.44 1.22
CA GLU A 304 -6.14 -47.64 1.60
C GLU A 304 -6.33 -48.59 0.39
N ASP A 305 -6.57 -48.06 -0.81
CA ASP A 305 -6.71 -48.84 -2.05
C ASP A 305 -5.37 -49.46 -2.52
N LYS A 306 -4.24 -48.80 -2.24
CA LYS A 306 -2.89 -49.31 -2.57
C LYS A 306 -2.41 -50.37 -1.59
N ASP A 307 -2.76 -50.27 -0.31
CA ASP A 307 -2.41 -51.26 0.70
C ASP A 307 -3.28 -52.53 0.61
N SER A 308 -4.39 -52.48 -0.12
CA SER A 308 -5.32 -53.60 -0.35
C SER A 308 -5.17 -54.29 -1.72
N SER A 309 -4.25 -53.82 -2.57
CA SER A 309 -3.88 -54.42 -3.88
C SER A 309 -2.53 -55.14 -3.81
#